data_AF-A0A955SP44-F1
#
_entry.id   AF-A0A955SP44-F1
#
_cell.length_a   1.000
_cell.length_b   1.000
_cell.length_c   1.000
_cell.angle_alpha   90.00
_cell.angle_beta   90.00
_cell.angle_gamma   90.00
#
_symmetry.space_group_name_H-M   'P 1'
#
loop_
_entity.id
_entity.type
_entity.pdbx_description
1 polymer ?
#
loop_
_entity_poly.entity_id
_entity_poly.type
_entity_poly.pdbx_seq_one_letter_code
_entity_poly.pdbx_strand_id
1 'polypeptide(L)' 'TYPPIQCPVLQFHGLEDPYLLKGALDGTWDWIDNEYTLVTIPDAGHFVHQDAPEIVTRRMLSWLSEK' A
#
# COMPACT_ATOMS: atom_id res chain seq x y z
N THR A 1 7.42 1.94 22.95
CA THR A 1 7.13 1.58 21.55
C THR A 1 5.66 1.82 21.30
N TYR A 2 5.27 2.17 20.07
CA TYR A 2 3.86 2.29 19.72
C TYR A 2 3.22 0.90 19.66
N PRO A 3 1.93 0.74 20.02
CA PRO A 3 1.25 -0.54 19.87
C PRO A 3 1.15 -0.92 18.37
N PRO A 4 1.16 -2.23 18.03
CA PRO A 4 0.94 -2.68 16.66
C PRO A 4 -0.44 -2.27 16.12
N ILE A 5 -0.53 -2.07 14.81
CA ILE A 5 -1.80 -1.77 14.12
C ILE A 5 -2.68 -3.02 14.12
N GLN A 6 -3.88 -2.90 14.68
CA GLN A 6 -4.81 -4.01 14.88
C GLN A 6 -5.87 -4.12 13.79
N CYS A 7 -6.03 -3.12 12.91
CA CYS A 7 -6.97 -3.20 11.79
C CYS A 7 -6.30 -3.78 10.54
N PRO A 8 -7.06 -4.40 9.62
CA PRO A 8 -6.54 -4.77 8.30
C PRO A 8 -6.02 -3.55 7.53
N VAL A 9 -4.89 -3.70 6.84
CA VAL A 9 -4.21 -2.60 6.13
C VAL A 9 -4.09 -2.91 4.65
N LEU A 10 -4.52 -1.97 3.81
CA LEU A 10 -4.21 -1.91 2.39
C LEU A 10 -3.25 -0.74 2.13
N GLN A 11 -2.09 -1.02 1.53
CA GLN A 11 -1.10 -0.02 1.16
C GLN A 11 -0.84 -0.04 -0.34
N PHE A 12 -0.87 1.15 -0.96
CA PHE A 12 -0.43 1.36 -2.34
C PHE A 12 0.94 2.03 -2.36
N HIS A 13 1.81 1.61 -3.26
CA HIS A 13 3.14 2.21 -3.43
C HIS A 13 3.58 2.21 -4.89
N GLY A 14 4.05 3.36 -5.39
CA GLY A 14 4.60 3.49 -6.73
C GLY A 14 6.09 3.19 -6.72
N LEU A 15 6.56 2.29 -7.58
CA LEU A 15 7.98 1.87 -7.55
C LEU A 15 8.94 2.92 -8.13
N GLU A 16 8.41 3.97 -8.78
CA GLU A 16 9.16 5.15 -9.22
C GLU A 16 9.07 6.34 -8.24
N ASP A 17 8.52 6.15 -7.03
CA ASP A 17 8.44 7.21 -6.02
C ASP A 17 9.85 7.74 -5.66
N PRO A 18 10.16 9.02 -5.93
CA PRO A 18 11.48 9.59 -5.66
C PRO A 18 11.67 10.03 -4.21
N TYR A 19 10.61 10.01 -3.39
CA TYR A 19 10.60 10.50 -2.01
C TYR A 19 10.49 9.38 -0.98
N LEU A 20 9.65 8.38 -1.24
CA LEU A 20 9.54 7.17 -0.44
C LEU A 20 10.04 5.99 -1.28
N LEU A 21 11.32 5.69 -1.16
CA LEU A 21 11.95 4.65 -1.96
C LEU A 21 11.38 3.27 -1.62
N LYS A 22 11.30 2.37 -2.60
CA LYS A 22 10.83 0.98 -2.43
C LYS A 22 11.48 0.21 -1.28
N GLY A 23 12.73 0.55 -0.90
CA GLY A 23 13.40 -0.04 0.26
C GLY A 23 12.73 0.26 1.60
N ALA A 24 11.94 1.34 1.68
CA ALA A 24 11.17 1.70 2.87
C ALA A 24 9.95 0.81 3.10
N LEU A 25 9.60 -0.08 2.14
CA LEU A 25 8.55 -1.08 2.33
C LEU A 25 9.00 -2.23 3.25
N ASP A 26 10.30 -2.50 3.31
CA ASP A 26 10.86 -3.59 4.09
C ASP A 26 10.56 -3.41 5.60
N GLY A 27 10.10 -4.48 6.25
CA GLY A 27 9.73 -4.46 7.67
C GLY A 27 8.42 -3.75 8.00
N THR A 28 7.64 -3.27 7.01
CA THR A 28 6.33 -2.65 7.29
C THR A 28 5.38 -3.61 8.02
N TRP A 29 5.43 -4.90 7.68
CA TRP A 29 4.61 -5.95 8.29
C TRP A 29 4.93 -6.19 9.77
N ASP A 30 6.12 -5.83 10.26
CA ASP A 30 6.49 -6.01 11.67
C ASP A 30 5.69 -5.09 12.62
N TRP A 31 5.01 -4.08 12.07
CA TRP A 31 4.18 -3.11 12.81
C TRP A 31 2.68 -3.40 12.76
N ILE A 32 2.26 -4.42 12.01
CA ILE A 32 0.86 -4.73 11.73
C ILE A 32 0.53 -6.11 12.31
N ASP A 33 -0.35 -6.15 13.30
CA ASP A 33 -0.86 -7.36 13.94
C ASP A 33 -2.25 -7.71 13.38
N ASN A 34 -2.35 -7.70 12.05
CA ASN A 34 -3.52 -8.10 11.27
C ASN A 34 -3.11 -8.34 9.80
N GLU A 35 -4.08 -8.62 8.93
CA GLU A 35 -3.87 -8.79 7.50
C GLU A 35 -3.29 -7.51 6.86
N TYR A 36 -2.22 -7.70 6.10
CA TYR A 36 -1.56 -6.65 5.33
C TYR A 36 -1.59 -6.98 3.83
N THR A 37 -2.16 -6.09 3.04
CA THR A 37 -2.17 -6.15 1.57
C THR A 37 -1.31 -5.02 1.01
N LEU A 38 -0.21 -5.38 0.36
CA LEU A 38 0.65 -4.45 -0.35
C LEU A 38 0.38 -4.52 -1.86
N VAL A 39 0.08 -3.38 -2.47
CA VAL A 39 -0.08 -3.21 -3.91
C VAL A 39 1.00 -2.27 -4.43
N THR A 40 1.95 -2.82 -5.18
CA THR A 40 2.99 -2.04 -5.85
C THR A 40 2.60 -1.76 -7.30
N ILE A 41 2.80 -0.52 -7.76
CA ILE A 41 2.53 -0.09 -9.14
C ILE A 41 3.87 0.27 -9.80
N PRO A 42 4.36 -0.52 -10.78
CA PRO A 42 5.70 -0.34 -11.35
C PRO A 42 5.97 1.04 -11.93
N ASP A 43 5.02 1.60 -12.68
CA ASP A 43 5.20 2.83 -13.45
C ASP A 43 4.58 4.08 -12.78
N ALA A 44 4.30 4.02 -11.47
CA ALA A 44 3.75 5.13 -10.70
C ALA A 44 4.79 5.72 -9.74
N GLY A 45 4.69 7.02 -9.51
CA GLY A 45 5.51 7.75 -8.55
C GLY A 45 4.80 7.92 -7.20
N HIS A 46 5.01 9.08 -6.59
CA HIS A 46 4.51 9.38 -5.24
C HIS A 46 2.98 9.48 -5.16
N PHE A 47 2.34 9.97 -6.23
CA PHE A 47 0.90 10.18 -6.28
C PHE A 47 0.22 9.04 -7.04
N VAL A 48 0.34 7.81 -6.54
CA VAL A 48 -0.17 6.58 -7.18
C VAL A 48 -1.62 6.64 -7.67
N HIS A 49 -2.47 7.38 -6.96
CA HIS A 49 -3.88 7.55 -7.31
C HIS A 49 -4.12 8.51 -8.48
N GLN A 50 -3.16 9.40 -8.78
CA GLN A 50 -3.16 10.27 -9.96
C GLN A 50 -2.51 9.57 -11.15
N ASP A 51 -1.43 8.82 -10.90
CA ASP A 51 -0.67 8.13 -11.95
C ASP A 51 -1.41 6.88 -12.48
N ALA A 52 -2.12 6.16 -11.61
CA ALA A 52 -2.82 4.91 -11.95
C ALA A 52 -4.23 4.80 -11.31
N PRO A 53 -5.14 5.76 -11.56
CA PRO A 53 -6.43 5.84 -10.88
C PRO A 53 -7.28 4.58 -11.07
N GLU A 54 -7.34 4.01 -12.27
CA GLU A 54 -8.16 2.82 -12.54
C GLU A 54 -7.69 1.59 -11.76
N ILE A 55 -6.37 1.42 -11.64
CA ILE A 55 -5.77 0.31 -10.89
C ILE A 55 -6.05 0.50 -9.41
N VAL A 56 -5.80 1.70 -8.87
CA VAL A 56 -6.03 2.01 -7.45
C VAL A 56 -7.49 1.82 -7.07
N THR A 57 -8.43 2.41 -7.82
CA THR A 57 -9.86 2.27 -7.54
C THR A 57 -10.32 0.81 -7.62
N ARG A 58 -9.92 0.07 -8.65
CA ARG A 58 -10.33 -1.35 -8.79
C ARG A 58 -9.81 -2.20 -7.63
N ARG A 59 -8.54 -2.04 -7.25
CA ARG A 59 -7.93 -2.81 -6.16
C ARG A 59 -8.55 -2.47 -4.81
N MET A 60 -8.82 -1.19 -4.57
CA MET A 60 -9.50 -0.74 -3.36
C MET A 60 -10.92 -1.32 -3.26
N LEU A 61 -11.70 -1.30 -4.35
CA LEU A 61 -13.04 -1.91 -4.37
C LEU A 61 -13.02 -3.42 -4.15
N SER A 62 -12.07 -4.14 -4.79
CA SER A 62 -11.89 -5.59 -4.57
C SER A 62 -11.63 -5.88 -3.09
N TRP A 63 -10.64 -5.18 -2.51
CA TRP A 63 -10.26 -5.36 -1.11
C TRP A 63 -11.41 -5.07 -0.14
N LEU A 64 -12.21 -4.03 -0.40
CA LEU A 64 -13.39 -3.71 0.41
C LEU A 64 -14.51 -4.75 0.27
N SER A 65 -14.61 -5.45 -0.87
CA SER A 65 -15.63 -6.48 -1.10
C SER A 65 -15.26 -7.86 -0.58
N GLU A 66 -13.98 -8.09 -0.29
CA GLU A 66 -13.44 -9.33 0.28
C GLU A 66 -13.58 -9.39 1.82
N LYS A 67 -14.13 -8.32 2.42
CA LYS A 67 -14.33 -8.14 3.87
C LYS A 67 -15.77 -8.40 4.30
#